data_AF-A0A2N3QNG6-F1
#
_entry.id   AF-A0A2N3QNG6-F1
#
_cell.length_a   1.000
_cell.length_b   1.000
_cell.length_c   1.000
_cell.angle_alpha   90.00
_cell.angle_beta   90.00
_cell.angle_gamma   90.00
#
_symmetry.space_group_name_H-M   'P 1'
#
loop_
_entity.id
_entity.type
_entity.pdbx_description
1 polymer ?
#
loop_
_entity_poly.entity_id
_entity_poly.type
_entity_poly.pdbx_seq_one_letter_code
_entity_poly.pdbx_strand_id
1 'polypeptide(L)'
;MNRAQRLTAILLAAACLAGLTGCALEPDSNTTSQPIKEAPSYRNHDLEYKTVELPDGRHIECIIFSYPKQGGLSCNWQHPTNSKETK
;
A
#
# COMPACT_ATOMS: atom_id res chain seq x y z
N MET A 1 -7.48 37.90 14.97
CA MET A 1 -7.46 36.48 15.41
C MET A 1 -7.50 36.48 16.93
N ASN A 2 -8.60 36.04 17.49
CA ASN A 2 -8.95 36.34 18.88
C ASN A 2 -8.33 35.27 19.80
N ARG A 3 -8.15 35.56 21.09
CA ARG A 3 -7.44 34.69 22.05
C ARG A 3 -8.01 33.25 22.07
N ALA A 4 -9.33 33.12 21.95
CA ALA A 4 -10.01 31.84 21.82
C ALA A 4 -9.60 31.06 20.55
N GLN A 5 -9.53 31.75 19.42
CA GLN A 5 -9.18 31.18 18.11
C GLN A 5 -7.73 30.66 18.06
N ARG A 6 -6.82 31.33 18.77
CA ARG A 6 -5.43 30.86 18.95
C ARG A 6 -5.35 29.58 19.78
N LEU A 7 -6.12 29.50 20.87
CA LEU A 7 -6.16 28.31 21.72
C LEU A 7 -6.74 27.10 20.97
N THR A 8 -7.79 27.29 20.17
CA THR A 8 -8.37 26.22 19.35
C THR A 8 -7.37 25.69 18.32
N ALA A 9 -6.61 26.56 17.66
CA ALA A 9 -5.61 26.15 16.67
C ALA A 9 -4.45 25.35 17.31
N ILE A 10 -4.00 25.76 18.50
CA ILE A 10 -2.94 25.05 19.23
C ILE A 10 -3.41 23.66 19.67
N LEU A 11 -4.65 23.53 20.15
CA LEU A 11 -5.22 22.24 20.56
C LEU A 11 -5.37 21.28 19.37
N LEU A 12 -5.81 21.77 18.20
CA LEU A 12 -5.90 20.95 16.99
C LEU A 12 -4.52 20.46 16.54
N ALA A 13 -3.52 21.35 16.52
CA ALA A 13 -2.16 21.00 16.11
C ALA A 13 -1.53 19.95 17.05
N ALA A 14 -1.74 20.08 18.36
CA ALA A 14 -1.26 19.11 19.34
C ALA A 14 -1.91 17.73 19.19
N ALA A 15 -3.22 17.69 18.93
CA ALA A 15 -3.95 16.43 18.70
C ALA A 15 -3.49 15.71 17.43
N CYS A 16 -3.20 16.45 16.35
CA CYS A 16 -2.67 15.87 15.12
C CYS A 16 -1.25 15.30 15.30
N LEU A 17 -0.38 15.99 16.04
CA LEU A 17 0.99 15.54 16.30
C LEU A 17 1.05 14.30 17.20
N ALA A 18 0.12 14.16 18.15
CA ALA A 18 0.03 12.99 19.03
C ALA A 18 -0.38 11.70 18.29
N GLY A 19 -1.05 11.81 17.13
CA GLY A 19 -1.42 10.65 16.30
C GLY A 19 -0.28 10.11 15.42
N LEU A 20 0.82 10.86 15.27
CA LEU A 20 1.93 10.52 14.38
C LEU A 20 3.02 9.66 15.03
N THR A 21 3.02 9.49 16.36
CA THR A 21 4.02 8.66 17.07
C THR A 21 3.64 7.18 17.12
N GLY A 22 2.54 6.76 16.48
CA GLY A 22 2.06 5.38 16.47
C GLY A 22 2.77 4.44 15.48
N CYS A 23 3.72 4.93 14.68
CA CYS A 23 4.53 4.09 13.79
C CYS A 23 5.92 3.83 14.41
N ALA A 24 5.94 3.32 15.64
CA ALA A 24 7.09 2.56 16.10
C ALA A 24 6.98 1.18 15.46
N LEU A 25 7.50 1.04 14.24
CA LEU A 25 7.94 -0.28 13.77
C LEU A 25 9.14 -0.61 14.67
N GLU A 26 8.90 -1.28 15.80
CA GLU A 26 9.96 -2.03 16.44
C GLU A 26 10.55 -2.93 15.34
N PRO A 27 11.83 -2.78 14.99
CA PRO A 27 12.44 -3.74 14.09
C PRO A 27 12.47 -5.04 14.86
N ASP A 28 11.54 -5.94 14.57
CA ASP A 28 11.61 -7.32 15.03
C ASP A 28 13.01 -7.83 14.62
N SER A 29 13.91 -7.90 15.59
CA SER A 29 15.30 -8.35 15.42
C SER A 29 15.38 -9.86 15.18
N ASN A 30 14.32 -10.45 14.66
CA ASN A 30 14.20 -11.85 14.31
C ASN A 30 13.70 -12.01 12.87
N THR A 31 14.23 -11.20 11.95
CA THR A 31 14.26 -11.58 10.54
C THR A 31 15.24 -12.74 10.40
N THR A 32 14.81 -13.93 10.85
CA THR A 32 15.27 -15.17 10.24
C THR A 32 14.89 -15.02 8.78
N SER A 33 15.89 -14.81 7.92
CA SER A 33 15.73 -14.87 6.48
C SER A 33 15.21 -16.27 6.16
N GLN A 34 13.89 -16.41 6.15
CA GLN A 34 13.28 -17.63 5.68
C GLN A 34 13.83 -17.84 4.27
N PRO A 35 14.46 -18.99 3.98
CA PRO A 35 14.91 -19.26 2.63
C PRO A 35 13.71 -19.05 1.72
N ILE A 36 13.86 -18.18 0.73
CA ILE A 36 12.85 -17.93 -0.29
C ILE A 36 12.57 -19.31 -0.89
N LYS A 37 11.48 -19.96 -0.44
CA LYS A 37 11.03 -21.19 -1.04
C LYS A 37 10.75 -20.82 -2.48
N GLU A 38 11.44 -21.48 -3.41
CA GLU A 38 11.20 -21.30 -4.84
C GLU A 38 9.69 -21.31 -5.08
N ALA A 39 9.22 -20.29 -5.79
CA ALA A 39 7.79 -20.12 -6.03
C ALA A 39 7.25 -21.43 -6.63
N PRO A 40 6.18 -22.01 -6.05
CA PRO A 40 5.62 -23.26 -6.55
C PRO A 40 5.26 -23.08 -8.02
N SER A 41 5.79 -23.97 -8.87
CA SER A 41 5.58 -23.97 -10.32
C SER A 41 4.13 -23.64 -10.66
N TYR A 42 3.92 -22.58 -11.45
CA TYR A 42 2.62 -21.94 -11.73
C TYR A 42 1.66 -22.77 -12.62
N ARG A 43 1.68 -24.10 -12.50
CA ARG A 43 1.00 -24.97 -13.46
C ARG A 43 -0.51 -25.14 -13.20
N ASN A 44 -1.04 -24.70 -12.05
CA ASN A 44 -2.46 -24.86 -11.66
C ASN A 44 -3.03 -23.62 -10.93
N HIS A 45 -2.63 -22.40 -11.30
CA HIS A 45 -3.06 -21.20 -10.60
C HIS A 45 -3.92 -20.32 -11.51
N ASP A 46 -5.03 -19.82 -10.97
CA ASP A 46 -5.79 -18.75 -11.61
C ASP A 46 -5.03 -17.44 -11.40
N LEU A 47 -4.39 -16.99 -12.48
CA LEU A 47 -3.77 -15.67 -12.57
C LEU A 47 -4.75 -14.75 -13.31
N GLU A 48 -5.24 -13.72 -12.62
CA GLU A 48 -6.07 -12.68 -13.22
C GLU A 48 -5.25 -11.39 -13.34
N TYR A 49 -5.07 -10.93 -14.57
CA TYR A 49 -4.43 -9.65 -14.86
C TYR A 49 -5.48 -8.55 -14.87
N LYS A 50 -5.25 -7.50 -14.08
CA LYS A 50 -6.20 -6.40 -13.94
C LYS A 50 -5.47 -5.07 -13.85
N THR A 51 -6.04 -4.05 -14.51
CA THR A 51 -5.62 -2.66 -14.31
C THR A 51 -6.50 -2.03 -13.23
N VAL A 52 -5.87 -1.43 -12.22
CA VAL A 52 -6.55 -0.70 -11.14
C VAL A 52 -6.33 0.79 -11.36
N GLU A 53 -7.40 1.57 -11.29
CA GLU A 53 -7.33 3.03 -11.27
C GLU A 53 -7.17 3.52 -9.83
N LEU A 54 -6.14 4.34 -9.60
CA LEU A 54 -5.88 5.01 -8.33
C LEU A 54 -6.68 6.32 -8.22
N PRO A 55 -6.89 6.84 -6.99
CA PRO A 55 -7.60 8.11 -6.78
C PRO A 55 -6.96 9.32 -7.47
N ASP A 56 -5.67 9.24 -7.82
CA ASP A 56 -4.93 10.29 -8.53
C ASP A 56 -4.98 10.14 -10.07
N GLY A 57 -5.79 9.20 -10.58
CA GLY A 57 -5.99 8.95 -12.02
C GLY A 57 -4.91 8.06 -12.65
N ARG A 58 -3.94 7.59 -11.87
CA ARG A 58 -2.96 6.62 -12.35
C ARG A 58 -3.58 5.24 -12.49
N HIS A 59 -3.18 4.54 -13.53
CA HIS A 59 -3.54 3.17 -13.83
C HIS A 59 -2.34 2.29 -13.48
N ILE A 60 -2.59 1.20 -12.75
CA ILE A 60 -1.55 0.26 -12.36
C ILE A 60 -1.94 -1.15 -12.78
N GLU A 61 -1.01 -1.83 -13.44
CA GLU A 61 -1.15 -3.24 -13.78
C GLU A 61 -0.90 -4.08 -12.53
N CYS A 62 -1.85 -4.96 -12.22
CA CYS A 62 -1.81 -5.88 -11.12
C CYS A 62 -2.10 -7.30 -11.58
N ILE A 63 -1.58 -8.25 -10.83
CA ILE A 63 -1.87 -9.67 -10.95
C ILE A 63 -2.50 -10.10 -9.64
N ILE A 64 -3.70 -10.66 -9.74
CA ILE A 64 -4.36 -11.35 -8.65
C ILE A 64 -4.05 -12.82 -8.81
N PHE A 65 -3.58 -13.45 -7.74
CA PHE A 65 -3.41 -14.88 -7.68
C PHE A 65 -4.29 -15.43 -6.56
N SER A 66 -5.07 -16.46 -6.89
CA SER A 66 -5.97 -17.12 -5.95
C SER A 66 -5.58 -18.58 -5.78
N TYR A 67 -5.41 -18.99 -4.53
CA TYR A 67 -5.28 -20.37 -4.08
C TYR A 67 -6.52 -20.72 -3.25
N PRO A 68 -6.91 -22.01 -3.16
CA PRO A 68 -8.09 -22.43 -2.39
C PRO A 68 -8.15 -21.98 -0.93
N LYS A 69 -7.01 -21.55 -0.34
CA LYS A 69 -6.92 -21.07 1.04
C LYS A 69 -6.18 -19.74 1.20
N GLN A 70 -5.64 -19.17 0.13
CA GLN A 70 -4.75 -17.99 0.18
C GLN A 70 -4.91 -17.19 -1.10
N GLY A 71 -4.86 -15.87 -1.04
CA GLY A 71 -4.87 -15.05 -2.22
C GLY A 71 -3.94 -13.86 -2.03
N GLY A 72 -3.56 -13.24 -3.13
CA GLY A 72 -2.76 -12.04 -3.08
C GLY A 72 -2.86 -11.22 -4.35
N LEU A 73 -2.38 -9.99 -4.24
CA LEU A 73 -2.34 -9.01 -5.31
C LEU A 73 -0.92 -8.46 -5.36
N SER A 74 -0.33 -8.49 -6.54
CA SER A 74 0.96 -7.88 -6.84
C SER A 74 0.79 -6.86 -7.94
N CYS A 75 1.35 -5.66 -7.80
CA CYS A 75 1.17 -4.56 -8.75
C CYS A 75 2.50 -3.94 -9.18
N ASN A 76 2.56 -3.47 -10.42
CA ASN A 76 3.72 -2.80 -10.98
C ASN A 76 3.75 -1.30 -10.59
N TRP A 77 4.27 -1.02 -9.40
CA TRP A 77 4.38 0.35 -8.87
C TRP A 77 5.45 1.22 -9.56
N GLN A 78 6.35 0.60 -10.32
CA GLN A 78 7.47 1.30 -10.97
C GLN A 78 7.04 2.02 -12.25
N HIS A 79 5.97 1.54 -12.91
CA HIS A 79 5.48 2.10 -14.18
C HIS A 79 3.96 2.33 -14.16
N PRO A 80 3.43 3.18 -13.26
CA PRO A 80 2.02 3.57 -13.31
C PRO A 80 1.77 4.40 -14.57
N THR A 81 0.78 4.02 -15.38
CA THR A 81 0.38 4.76 -16.58
C THR A 81 -0.67 5.80 -16.22
N ASN A 82 -0.78 6.88 -16.98
CA ASN A 82 -1.94 7.77 -16.89
C ASN A 82 -2.90 7.37 -18.02
N SER A 83 -4.21 7.43 -17.81
CA SER A 83 -5.21 7.10 -18.87
C SER A 83 -5.11 7.98 -20.13
N LYS A 84 -4.18 8.95 -20.15
CA LYS A 84 -3.92 9.85 -21.26
C LYS A 84 -2.94 9.32 -22.31
N GLU A 85 -2.32 8.15 -22.12
CA GLU A 85 -1.50 7.52 -23.16
C GLU A 85 -2.28 6.43 -23.91
N THR A 86 -3.23 6.87 -24.74
CA THR A 86 -3.62 6.12 -25.95
C THR A 86 -2.69 6.53 -27.07
N LYS A 87 -1.86 5.59 -27.53
CA LYS A 87 -1.20 5.65 -28.84
C LYS A 87 -2.03 4.86 -29.85
#